data_AF-A0A8H4Y7R7-F1
#
_entry.id   AF-A0A8H4Y7R7-F1
#
_cell.length_a   1.000
_cell.length_b   1.000
_cell.length_c   1.000
_cell.angle_alpha   90.00
_cell.angle_beta   90.00
_cell.angle_gamma   90.00
#
_symmetry.space_group_name_H-M   'P 1'
#
loop_
_entity.id
_entity.type
_entity.pdbx_description
1 polymer ?
#
loop_
_entity_poly.entity_id
_entity_poly.type
_entity_poly.pdbx_seq_one_letter_code
_entity_poly.pdbx_strand_id
1 'polypeptide(L)'
;MVSANLTEIDAHEQPSDRMRAEWKSYMRQDHKSLLGDPRIDDPRAPLEDSGFRVATSLPKEQIAKSFAHLGPSFASQIATDVPVIHHPLIPEGESDEEKSFFAISPDTPASFLPKDPNVHKPLSIKQVMQRKLHWVTLGGQYDWTNRVYPEELPPQFPDDISRFLEGLFPETVAQAAILNFYTPGDTMMMHRDVSEETDKGLISLSLGCAGLFMIAPSDLSADSQSEASDEKQYLLLKLRSGDAIYMTQESRYAWHGVPKVLKDTCPSYIQDWPARDDDTFMEWRGWMKNKRINLNVRQMRD
;
A
#
# COMPACT_ATOMS: atom_id res chain seq x y z
N MET A 1 -16.32 2.94 23.27
CA MET A 1 -17.69 3.29 22.85
C MET A 1 -18.14 2.29 21.80
N VAL A 2 -19.45 2.09 21.69
CA VAL A 2 -20.13 1.27 20.70
C VAL A 2 -19.64 1.65 19.29
N SER A 3 -19.18 0.67 18.53
CA SER A 3 -18.88 0.81 17.11
C SER A 3 -20.18 1.15 16.38
N ALA A 4 -20.31 2.39 15.90
CA ALA A 4 -21.41 2.75 15.01
C ALA A 4 -21.25 1.98 13.69
N ASN A 5 -22.32 1.34 13.24
CA ASN A 5 -22.36 0.60 11.99
C ASN A 5 -22.51 1.62 10.85
N LEU A 6 -21.59 1.65 9.88
CA LEU A 6 -21.59 2.63 8.78
C LEU A 6 -22.86 2.57 7.90
N THR A 7 -23.62 1.48 7.98
CA THR A 7 -24.95 1.34 7.34
C THR A 7 -26.10 2.00 8.12
N GLU A 8 -25.84 2.56 9.31
CA GLU A 8 -26.84 3.17 10.20
C GLU A 8 -26.71 4.70 10.31
N ILE A 9 -25.74 5.30 9.60
CA ILE A 9 -25.52 6.76 9.63
C ILE A 9 -26.46 7.40 8.60
N ASP A 10 -27.44 8.16 9.09
CA ASP A 10 -28.35 8.94 8.24
C ASP A 10 -27.62 10.17 7.69
N ALA A 11 -27.36 10.18 6.38
CA ALA A 11 -26.70 11.31 5.70
C ALA A 11 -27.51 12.63 5.76
N HIS A 12 -28.75 12.60 6.27
CA HIS A 12 -29.58 13.77 6.51
C HIS A 12 -29.62 14.21 7.98
N GLU A 13 -28.91 13.53 8.88
CA GLU A 13 -28.87 13.84 10.30
C GLU A 13 -28.38 15.27 10.53
N GLN A 14 -29.18 16.06 11.24
CA GLN A 14 -28.86 17.45 11.55
C GLN A 14 -28.03 17.54 12.82
N PRO A 15 -27.06 18.46 12.91
CA PRO A 15 -26.29 18.65 14.14
C PRO A 15 -27.22 18.94 15.33
N SER A 16 -26.81 18.55 16.52
CA SER A 16 -27.62 18.75 17.73
C SER A 16 -27.99 20.23 17.92
N ASP A 17 -29.13 20.51 18.56
CA ASP A 17 -29.54 21.89 18.84
C ASP A 17 -28.51 22.64 19.68
N ARG A 18 -27.79 21.93 20.56
CA ARG A 18 -26.67 22.48 21.33
C ARG A 18 -25.53 22.96 20.42
N MET A 19 -25.08 22.11 19.49
CA MET A 19 -24.04 22.49 18.53
C MET A 19 -24.47 23.65 17.64
N ARG A 20 -25.73 23.62 17.16
CA ARG A 20 -26.30 24.73 16.39
C ARG A 20 -26.39 26.03 17.20
N ALA A 21 -26.69 25.95 18.50
CA ALA A 21 -26.74 27.11 19.38
C ALA A 21 -25.34 27.68 19.66
N GLU A 22 -24.36 26.83 19.91
CA GLU A 22 -22.97 27.21 20.15
C GLU A 22 -22.34 27.85 18.91
N TRP A 23 -22.55 27.25 17.73
CA TRP A 23 -22.16 27.85 16.45
C TRP A 23 -22.81 29.23 16.23
N LYS A 24 -24.13 29.34 16.47
CA LYS A 24 -24.85 30.62 16.39
C LYS A 24 -24.34 31.66 17.38
N SER A 25 -23.75 31.23 18.51
CA SER A 25 -23.19 32.15 19.50
C SER A 25 -21.92 32.83 19.01
N TYR A 26 -21.04 32.12 18.29
CA TYR A 26 -19.87 32.71 17.63
C TYR A 26 -20.27 33.54 16.41
N MET A 27 -21.20 33.05 15.59
CA MET A 27 -21.70 33.75 14.40
C MET A 27 -22.27 35.15 14.70
N ARG A 28 -22.83 35.35 15.90
CA ARG A 28 -23.43 36.64 16.32
C ARG A 28 -22.47 37.58 17.02
N GLN A 29 -21.27 37.13 17.39
CA GLN A 29 -20.27 37.98 18.04
C GLN A 29 -19.63 38.93 17.02
N ASP A 30 -19.32 40.15 17.45
CA ASP A 30 -18.63 41.11 16.61
C ASP A 30 -17.13 40.79 16.51
N HIS A 31 -16.49 41.19 15.42
CA HIS A 31 -15.10 40.81 15.15
C HIS A 31 -14.13 41.21 16.27
N LYS A 32 -14.38 42.33 16.97
CA LYS A 32 -13.49 42.80 18.02
C LYS A 32 -13.56 41.93 19.28
N SER A 33 -14.73 41.32 19.57
CA SER A 33 -14.87 40.40 20.70
C SER A 33 -14.26 39.02 20.45
N LEU A 34 -14.07 38.63 19.18
CA LEU A 34 -13.37 37.39 18.81
C LEU A 34 -11.84 37.54 18.83
N LEU A 35 -11.30 38.75 18.72
CA LEU A 35 -9.86 39.00 18.78
C LEU A 35 -9.33 38.74 20.20
N GLY A 36 -8.76 37.55 20.42
CA GLY A 36 -8.23 37.11 21.71
C GLY A 36 -9.22 36.32 22.56
N ASP A 37 -10.31 35.81 21.97
CA ASP A 37 -11.16 34.82 22.65
C ASP A 37 -10.34 33.54 22.91
N PRO A 38 -10.18 33.11 24.18
CA PRO A 38 -9.32 31.97 24.53
C PRO A 38 -9.85 30.63 24.04
N ARG A 39 -11.04 30.60 23.45
CA ARG A 39 -11.62 29.40 22.81
C ARG A 39 -11.23 29.27 21.34
N ILE A 40 -10.51 30.26 20.79
CA ILE A 40 -10.00 30.25 19.42
C ILE A 40 -8.54 29.81 19.46
N ASP A 41 -8.27 28.63 18.93
CA ASP A 41 -6.91 28.06 18.88
C ASP A 41 -6.09 28.72 17.76
N ASP A 42 -4.95 29.35 18.09
CA ASP A 42 -4.01 29.93 17.11
C ASP A 42 -2.83 28.99 16.85
N PRO A 43 -2.68 28.40 15.65
CA PRO A 43 -1.59 27.49 15.32
C PRO A 43 -0.20 28.16 15.28
N ARG A 44 -0.12 29.49 15.41
CA ARG A 44 1.14 30.23 15.53
C ARG A 44 1.46 30.67 16.97
N ALA A 45 0.52 30.52 17.90
CA ALA A 45 0.81 30.71 19.31
C ALA A 45 1.72 29.58 19.82
N PRO A 46 2.46 29.78 20.93
CA PRO A 46 3.26 28.73 21.54
C PRO A 46 2.43 27.44 21.75
N LEU A 47 3.04 26.28 21.53
CA LEU A 47 2.31 25.00 21.53
C LEU A 47 1.76 24.64 22.92
N GLU A 48 2.45 25.10 23.95
CA GLU A 48 2.00 25.05 25.35
C GLU A 48 0.69 25.81 25.59
N ASP A 49 0.39 26.82 24.76
CA ASP A 49 -0.76 27.71 24.93
C ASP A 49 -1.89 27.44 23.92
N SER A 50 -1.57 26.84 22.75
CA SER A 50 -2.50 26.69 21.63
C SER A 50 -3.21 25.33 21.56
N GLY A 51 -2.83 24.38 22.41
CA GLY A 51 -3.37 23.02 22.40
C GLY A 51 -2.92 22.16 21.21
N PHE A 52 -2.25 22.76 20.22
CA PHE A 52 -1.63 22.06 19.11
C PHE A 52 -0.40 21.28 19.59
N ARG A 53 -0.18 20.11 19.01
CA ARG A 53 0.96 19.24 19.29
C ARG A 53 1.78 19.05 18.03
N VAL A 54 3.10 19.04 18.15
CA VAL A 54 3.96 18.70 17.01
C VAL A 54 3.74 17.24 16.66
N ALA A 55 3.25 16.99 15.45
CA ALA A 55 3.12 15.66 14.87
C ALA A 55 4.44 15.22 14.23
N THR A 56 5.10 16.13 13.50
CA THR A 56 6.41 15.88 12.87
C THR A 56 7.09 17.21 12.51
N SER A 57 8.25 17.17 11.85
CA SER A 57 8.93 18.35 11.31
C SER A 57 9.41 18.06 9.89
N LEU A 58 9.20 19.01 8.98
CA LEU A 58 9.70 18.94 7.62
C LEU A 58 11.15 19.45 7.60
N PRO A 59 12.12 18.62 7.19
CA PRO A 59 13.52 19.02 7.14
C PRO A 59 13.76 20.17 6.16
N LYS A 60 14.61 21.12 6.53
CA LYS A 60 14.94 22.26 5.68
C LYS A 60 15.50 21.83 4.33
N GLU A 61 16.23 20.72 4.26
CA GLU A 61 16.79 20.22 3.00
C GLU A 61 15.69 19.68 2.08
N GLN A 62 14.67 19.03 2.67
CA GLN A 62 13.49 18.57 1.92
C GLN A 62 12.71 19.77 1.38
N ILE A 63 12.52 20.79 2.19
CA ILE A 63 11.83 22.02 1.80
C ILE A 63 12.66 22.77 0.74
N ALA A 64 13.97 22.93 0.96
CA ALA A 64 14.88 23.60 0.04
C ALA A 64 14.92 22.90 -1.32
N LYS A 65 15.01 21.56 -1.33
CA LYS A 65 14.99 20.76 -2.56
C LYS A 65 13.65 20.90 -3.29
N SER A 66 12.54 20.93 -2.55
CA SER A 66 11.22 21.16 -3.14
C SER A 66 11.12 22.55 -3.78
N PHE A 67 11.55 23.60 -3.08
CA PHE A 67 11.52 24.98 -3.56
C PHE A 67 12.51 25.25 -4.70
N ALA A 68 13.59 24.48 -4.81
CA ALA A 68 14.54 24.55 -5.91
C ALA A 68 13.88 24.30 -7.29
N HIS A 69 12.80 23.50 -7.34
CA HIS A 69 12.05 23.25 -8.56
C HIS A 69 11.30 24.50 -9.09
N LEU A 70 11.03 25.49 -8.23
CA LEU A 70 10.42 26.77 -8.61
C LEU A 70 11.47 27.82 -9.00
N GLY A 71 12.72 27.62 -8.57
CA GLY A 71 13.83 28.49 -8.87
C GLY A 71 15.00 28.25 -7.91
N PRO A 72 16.26 28.20 -8.38
CA PRO A 72 17.42 27.91 -7.53
C PRO A 72 17.61 28.88 -6.35
N SER A 73 17.18 30.14 -6.47
CA SER A 73 17.31 31.17 -5.44
C SER A 73 16.34 31.00 -4.25
N PHE A 74 15.29 30.19 -4.39
CA PHE A 74 14.33 29.93 -3.32
C PHE A 74 14.84 28.86 -2.36
N ALA A 75 15.61 27.89 -2.86
CA ALA A 75 16.24 26.86 -2.03
C ALA A 75 17.18 27.45 -0.98
N SER A 76 17.93 28.51 -1.33
CA SER A 76 18.89 29.17 -0.43
C SER A 76 18.25 30.01 0.68
N GLN A 77 16.93 30.23 0.64
CA GLN A 77 16.20 31.00 1.66
C GLN A 77 15.69 30.12 2.81
N ILE A 78 15.76 28.80 2.67
CA ILE A 78 15.30 27.86 3.71
C ILE A 78 16.43 27.62 4.71
N ALA A 79 16.24 28.09 5.95
CA ALA A 79 17.27 28.07 6.99
C ALA A 79 17.07 26.98 8.05
N THR A 80 15.82 26.60 8.32
CA THR A 80 15.42 25.73 9.44
C THR A 80 14.31 24.77 9.05
N ASP A 81 14.20 23.70 9.81
CA ASP A 81 13.08 22.77 9.69
C ASP A 81 11.77 23.46 10.10
N VAL A 82 10.65 22.96 9.61
CA VAL A 82 9.31 23.52 9.88
C VAL A 82 8.45 22.48 10.58
N PRO A 83 7.94 22.76 11.80
CA PRO A 83 7.09 21.82 12.51
C PRO A 83 5.72 21.67 11.83
N VAL A 84 5.24 20.43 11.77
CA VAL A 84 3.88 20.05 11.42
C VAL A 84 3.14 19.79 12.72
N ILE A 85 2.02 20.49 12.94
CA ILE A 85 1.27 20.46 14.20
C ILE A 85 -0.17 19.99 13.98
N HIS A 86 -0.76 19.31 14.97
CA HIS A 86 -2.16 18.86 14.96
C HIS A 86 -2.91 19.29 16.24
N HIS A 87 -4.24 19.43 16.20
CA HIS A 87 -5.07 19.66 17.39
C HIS A 87 -5.96 18.44 17.68
N PRO A 88 -6.05 17.92 18.92
CA PRO A 88 -6.80 16.69 19.24
C PRO A 88 -8.31 16.69 18.93
N LEU A 89 -8.90 17.86 18.63
CA LEU A 89 -10.32 18.01 18.27
C LEU A 89 -10.59 18.07 16.77
N ILE A 90 -9.55 18.26 15.94
CA ILE A 90 -9.69 18.17 14.49
C ILE A 90 -9.59 16.68 14.16
N PRO A 91 -10.65 16.04 13.63
CA PRO A 91 -10.51 14.68 13.15
C PRO A 91 -9.44 14.71 12.05
N GLU A 92 -8.37 13.93 12.25
CA GLU A 92 -7.50 13.57 11.13
C GLU A 92 -8.45 13.05 10.05
N GLY A 93 -8.42 13.64 8.85
CA GLY A 93 -9.22 13.13 7.74
C GLY A 93 -8.92 11.66 7.65
N GLU A 94 -9.95 10.80 7.77
CA GLU A 94 -9.82 9.39 8.11
C GLU A 94 -8.67 8.72 7.32
N SER A 95 -7.46 8.75 7.88
CA SER A 95 -6.73 7.51 7.98
C SER A 95 -7.62 6.72 8.92
N ASP A 96 -8.35 5.74 8.37
CA ASP A 96 -8.75 4.57 9.15
C ASP A 96 -7.61 4.36 10.17
N GLU A 97 -7.89 4.28 11.47
CA GLU A 97 -6.96 3.60 12.38
C GLU A 97 -6.47 2.40 11.59
N GLU A 98 -5.17 2.40 11.24
CA GLU A 98 -4.65 1.56 10.18
C GLU A 98 -5.16 0.15 10.45
N LYS A 99 -6.15 -0.33 9.67
CA LYS A 99 -6.63 -1.72 9.69
C LYS A 99 -5.56 -2.55 9.02
N SER A 100 -4.39 -2.50 9.63
CA SER A 100 -3.16 -3.15 9.27
C SER A 100 -3.08 -4.40 10.11
N PHE A 101 -2.72 -5.51 9.49
CA PHE A 101 -2.38 -6.72 10.24
C PHE A 101 -1.28 -6.49 11.28
N PHE A 102 -0.45 -5.45 11.09
CA PHE A 102 0.60 -5.07 12.01
C PHE A 102 0.11 -4.34 13.27
N ALA A 103 -1.13 -3.83 13.27
CA ALA A 103 -1.76 -3.27 14.46
C ALA A 103 -2.10 -4.33 15.51
N ILE A 104 -2.17 -5.60 15.10
CA ILE A 104 -2.38 -6.73 16.01
C ILE A 104 -1.01 -7.17 16.54
N SER A 105 -0.80 -7.10 17.86
CA SER A 105 0.46 -7.57 18.48
C SER A 105 0.74 -9.03 18.10
N PRO A 106 1.99 -9.40 17.75
CA PRO A 106 2.36 -10.77 17.41
C PRO A 106 2.13 -11.78 18.54
N ASP A 107 2.03 -11.33 19.79
CA ASP A 107 1.78 -12.19 20.95
C ASP A 107 0.28 -12.36 21.25
N THR A 108 -0.59 -11.74 20.43
CA THR A 108 -2.03 -11.94 20.49
C THR A 108 -2.37 -13.42 20.17
N PRO A 109 -3.21 -14.09 20.99
CA PRO A 109 -3.63 -15.47 20.76
C PRO A 109 -4.32 -15.70 19.41
N ALA A 110 -4.57 -16.98 19.08
CA ALA A 110 -5.20 -17.36 17.81
C ALA A 110 -6.56 -16.66 17.61
N SER A 111 -6.67 -15.91 16.51
CA SER A 111 -7.83 -15.08 16.16
C SER A 111 -8.34 -15.32 14.73
N PHE A 112 -7.58 -16.04 13.89
CA PHE A 112 -7.97 -16.37 12.51
C PHE A 112 -8.59 -17.76 12.47
N LEU A 113 -9.92 -17.80 12.34
CA LEU A 113 -10.69 -19.03 12.27
C LEU A 113 -10.68 -19.58 10.83
N PRO A 114 -10.39 -20.87 10.64
CA PRO A 114 -10.44 -21.49 9.33
C PRO A 114 -11.89 -21.67 8.86
N LYS A 115 -12.09 -21.73 7.54
CA LYS A 115 -13.40 -22.03 6.94
C LYS A 115 -13.96 -23.38 7.39
N ASP A 116 -13.10 -24.38 7.53
CA ASP A 116 -13.44 -25.67 8.11
C ASP A 116 -12.54 -25.98 9.33
N PRO A 117 -13.05 -25.78 10.55
CA PRO A 117 -12.35 -26.11 11.80
C PRO A 117 -12.03 -27.60 12.01
N ASN A 118 -12.65 -28.51 11.26
CA ASN A 118 -12.35 -29.94 11.35
C ASN A 118 -11.10 -30.33 10.55
N VAL A 119 -10.75 -29.53 9.53
CA VAL A 119 -9.60 -29.77 8.66
C VAL A 119 -8.38 -28.95 9.10
N HIS A 120 -8.61 -27.72 9.57
CA HIS A 120 -7.54 -26.79 9.93
C HIS A 120 -7.71 -26.26 11.35
N LYS A 121 -6.59 -25.93 12.00
CA LYS A 121 -6.57 -25.27 13.32
C LYS A 121 -6.59 -23.74 13.14
N PRO A 122 -7.16 -22.99 14.09
CA PRO A 122 -7.02 -21.53 14.13
C PRO A 122 -5.56 -21.10 14.09
N LEU A 123 -5.30 -19.96 13.46
CA LEU A 123 -3.98 -19.35 13.35
C LEU A 123 -3.89 -18.09 14.22
N SER A 124 -2.73 -17.86 14.84
CA SER A 124 -2.40 -16.55 15.39
C SER A 124 -1.93 -15.59 14.29
N ILE A 125 -2.02 -14.29 14.56
CA ILE A 125 -1.51 -13.27 13.64
C ILE A 125 -0.04 -13.50 13.31
N LYS A 126 0.77 -13.90 14.28
CA LYS A 126 2.18 -14.23 14.09
C LYS A 126 2.38 -15.37 13.10
N GLN A 127 1.57 -16.43 13.18
CA GLN A 127 1.61 -17.52 12.20
C GLN A 127 1.18 -17.05 10.81
N VAL A 128 0.11 -16.25 10.72
CA VAL A 128 -0.37 -15.64 9.48
C VAL A 128 0.74 -14.83 8.83
N MET A 129 1.22 -13.79 9.50
CA MET A 129 2.16 -12.83 8.93
C MET A 129 3.55 -13.41 8.71
N GLN A 130 4.01 -14.36 9.52
CA GLN A 130 5.37 -14.91 9.36
C GLN A 130 5.48 -15.98 8.28
N ARG A 131 4.46 -16.84 8.12
CA ARG A 131 4.56 -18.04 7.28
C ARG A 131 3.31 -18.48 6.53
N LYS A 132 2.10 -18.06 6.92
CA LYS A 132 0.85 -18.63 6.36
C LYS A 132 0.14 -17.73 5.36
N LEU A 133 0.41 -16.42 5.37
CA LEU A 133 -0.07 -15.51 4.36
C LEU A 133 0.79 -15.64 3.10
N HIS A 134 0.19 -16.13 2.02
CA HIS A 134 0.86 -16.33 0.73
C HIS A 134 0.41 -15.32 -0.32
N TRP A 135 -0.86 -14.91 -0.29
CA TRP A 135 -1.37 -13.91 -1.20
C TRP A 135 -2.53 -13.10 -0.59
N VAL A 136 -2.75 -11.91 -1.13
CA VAL A 136 -3.92 -11.05 -0.89
C VAL A 136 -4.38 -10.49 -2.24
N THR A 137 -5.70 -10.35 -2.43
CA THR A 137 -6.30 -9.74 -3.62
C THR A 137 -6.84 -8.34 -3.31
N LEU A 138 -6.58 -7.37 -4.19
CA LEU A 138 -7.16 -6.02 -4.14
C LEU A 138 -8.04 -5.80 -5.37
N GLY A 139 -9.12 -5.03 -5.24
CA GLY A 139 -10.06 -4.84 -6.34
C GLY A 139 -10.70 -6.15 -6.77
N GLY A 140 -10.59 -6.49 -8.06
CA GLY A 140 -11.02 -7.77 -8.62
C GLY A 140 -10.54 -8.99 -7.84
N GLN A 141 -11.48 -9.85 -7.45
CA GLN A 141 -11.22 -11.04 -6.65
C GLN A 141 -11.05 -12.27 -7.56
N TYR A 142 -9.81 -12.72 -7.74
CA TYR A 142 -9.52 -13.86 -8.61
C TYR A 142 -10.04 -15.18 -8.03
N ASP A 143 -10.87 -15.90 -8.79
CA ASP A 143 -11.29 -17.25 -8.42
C ASP A 143 -10.24 -18.26 -8.87
N TRP A 144 -9.43 -18.75 -7.92
CA TRP A 144 -8.40 -19.75 -8.17
C TRP A 144 -8.91 -21.10 -8.67
N THR A 145 -10.17 -21.46 -8.35
CA THR A 145 -10.76 -22.74 -8.73
C THR A 145 -11.20 -22.71 -10.18
N ASN A 146 -11.95 -21.67 -10.56
CA ASN A 146 -12.49 -21.51 -11.90
C ASN A 146 -11.55 -20.75 -12.85
N ARG A 147 -10.50 -20.13 -12.31
CA ARG A 147 -9.47 -19.35 -13.02
C ARG A 147 -10.05 -18.18 -13.81
N VAL A 148 -11.01 -17.48 -13.21
CA VAL A 148 -11.72 -16.35 -13.81
C VAL A 148 -11.83 -15.20 -12.82
N TYR A 149 -12.07 -14.01 -13.34
CA TYR A 149 -12.59 -12.90 -12.55
C TYR A 149 -14.13 -12.97 -12.56
N PRO A 150 -14.77 -13.16 -11.39
CA PRO A 150 -16.22 -13.22 -11.30
C PRO A 150 -16.91 -11.95 -11.81
N GLU A 151 -18.20 -12.05 -12.14
CA GLU A 151 -19.00 -10.93 -12.64
C GLU A 151 -19.51 -10.01 -11.52
N GLU A 152 -19.47 -10.47 -10.27
CA GLU A 152 -19.87 -9.67 -9.12
C GLU A 152 -19.02 -8.39 -9.01
N LEU A 153 -19.66 -7.31 -8.52
CA LEU A 153 -18.97 -6.04 -8.29
C LEU A 153 -17.82 -6.27 -7.29
N PRO A 154 -16.55 -6.02 -7.69
CA PRO A 154 -15.43 -6.23 -6.79
C PRO A 154 -15.38 -5.14 -5.71
N PRO A 155 -14.67 -5.40 -4.60
CA PRO A 155 -14.23 -4.34 -3.68
C PRO A 155 -13.55 -3.20 -4.44
N GLN A 156 -13.62 -1.98 -3.90
CA GLN A 156 -12.89 -0.86 -4.47
C GLN A 156 -11.38 -1.13 -4.45
N PHE A 157 -10.72 -0.89 -5.58
CA PHE A 157 -9.26 -0.90 -5.63
C PHE A 157 -8.72 0.33 -4.87
N PRO A 158 -7.71 0.20 -3.99
CA PRO A 158 -7.21 1.33 -3.21
C PRO A 158 -6.75 2.52 -4.06
N ASP A 159 -7.36 3.69 -3.82
CA ASP A 159 -7.19 4.91 -4.60
C ASP A 159 -5.75 5.45 -4.61
N ASP A 160 -5.04 5.30 -3.50
CA ASP A 160 -3.64 5.73 -3.36
C ASP A 160 -2.72 4.90 -4.26
N ILE A 161 -2.91 3.59 -4.28
CA ILE A 161 -2.16 2.65 -5.11
C ILE A 161 -2.57 2.82 -6.58
N SER A 162 -3.86 2.94 -6.92
CA SER A 162 -4.31 3.11 -8.31
C SER A 162 -3.76 4.40 -8.91
N ARG A 163 -3.88 5.54 -8.23
CA ARG A 163 -3.34 6.83 -8.73
C ARG A 163 -1.83 6.79 -8.95
N PHE A 164 -1.09 6.14 -8.05
CA PHE A 164 0.35 5.96 -8.21
C PHE A 164 0.68 5.12 -9.45
N LEU A 165 0.00 3.99 -9.63
CA LEU A 165 0.25 3.06 -10.73
C LEU A 165 -0.17 3.62 -12.08
N GLU A 166 -1.35 4.23 -12.16
CA GLU A 166 -1.87 4.84 -13.40
C GLU A 166 -1.05 6.07 -13.81
N GLY A 167 -0.42 6.76 -12.86
CA GLY A 167 0.56 7.81 -13.17
C GLY A 167 1.86 7.27 -13.82
N LEU A 168 2.28 6.05 -13.47
CA LEU A 168 3.49 5.41 -14.02
C LEU A 168 3.23 4.60 -15.29
N PHE A 169 2.05 3.99 -15.39
CA PHE A 169 1.65 3.05 -16.44
C PHE A 169 0.25 3.41 -16.97
N PRO A 170 0.09 4.55 -17.66
CA PRO A 170 -1.21 5.14 -17.97
C PRO A 170 -2.09 4.30 -18.93
N GLU A 171 -1.51 3.31 -19.59
CA GLU A 171 -2.23 2.40 -20.49
C GLU A 171 -2.97 1.27 -19.74
N THR A 172 -2.77 1.13 -18.43
CA THR A 172 -3.38 0.09 -17.60
C THR A 172 -4.13 0.73 -16.43
N VAL A 173 -5.46 0.56 -16.39
CA VAL A 173 -6.30 0.95 -15.24
C VAL A 173 -6.19 -0.10 -14.14
N ALA A 174 -5.95 0.31 -12.89
CA ALA A 174 -5.75 -0.61 -11.78
C ALA A 174 -7.10 -1.15 -11.26
N GLN A 175 -7.55 -2.28 -11.82
CA GLN A 175 -8.85 -2.89 -11.45
C GLN A 175 -8.70 -4.07 -10.50
N ALA A 176 -7.60 -4.83 -10.60
CA ALA A 176 -7.31 -5.97 -9.74
C ALA A 176 -5.82 -6.06 -9.43
N ALA A 177 -5.48 -6.56 -8.26
CA ALA A 177 -4.10 -6.91 -7.94
C ALA A 177 -4.00 -8.16 -7.08
N ILE A 178 -2.92 -8.90 -7.29
CA ILE A 178 -2.52 -10.02 -6.45
C ILE A 178 -1.19 -9.64 -5.78
N LEU A 179 -1.23 -9.47 -4.47
CA LEU A 179 -0.04 -9.29 -3.64
C LEU A 179 0.43 -10.68 -3.24
N ASN A 180 1.59 -11.10 -3.74
CA ASN A 180 2.22 -12.36 -3.38
C ASN A 180 3.29 -12.14 -2.31
N PHE A 181 3.24 -12.93 -1.25
CA PHE A 181 4.17 -12.91 -0.12
C PHE A 181 5.09 -14.12 -0.20
N TYR A 182 6.39 -13.86 -0.29
CA TYR A 182 7.42 -14.89 -0.36
C TYR A 182 8.43 -14.74 0.77
N THR A 183 9.00 -15.86 1.18
CA THR A 183 10.17 -16.02 2.05
C THR A 183 11.22 -16.85 1.28
N PRO A 184 12.53 -16.75 1.60
CA PRO A 184 13.52 -17.64 1.01
C PRO A 184 13.12 -19.12 1.12
N GLY A 185 13.04 -19.80 -0.03
CA GLY A 185 12.51 -21.17 -0.15
C GLY A 185 11.21 -21.24 -0.94
N ASP A 186 10.43 -20.16 -0.95
CA ASP A 186 9.20 -20.09 -1.75
C ASP A 186 9.52 -19.90 -3.24
N THR A 187 8.65 -20.46 -4.08
CA THR A 187 8.75 -20.41 -5.54
C THR A 187 7.37 -20.18 -6.15
N MET A 188 7.34 -19.57 -7.33
CA MET A 188 6.16 -19.55 -8.20
C MET A 188 6.51 -20.28 -9.49
N MET A 189 5.74 -21.33 -9.82
CA MET A 189 5.94 -22.09 -11.05
C MET A 189 5.69 -21.22 -12.29
N MET A 190 6.24 -21.64 -13.42
CA MET A 190 5.96 -20.98 -14.70
C MET A 190 4.45 -21.05 -14.99
N HIS A 191 3.84 -19.89 -15.23
CA HIS A 191 2.44 -19.73 -15.54
C HIS A 191 2.25 -18.57 -16.53
N ARG A 192 0.99 -18.34 -16.92
CA ARG A 192 0.56 -17.18 -17.70
C ARG A 192 -0.66 -16.58 -17.02
N ASP A 193 -0.71 -15.26 -17.00
CA ASP A 193 -1.86 -14.48 -16.55
C ASP A 193 -2.73 -14.23 -17.78
N VAL A 194 -3.79 -15.02 -17.98
CA VAL A 194 -4.66 -14.98 -19.18
C VAL A 194 -6.15 -15.02 -18.84
N SER A 195 -6.49 -14.64 -17.62
CA SER A 195 -7.87 -14.67 -17.12
C SER A 195 -8.59 -13.33 -17.28
N GLU A 196 -7.87 -12.29 -17.72
CA GLU A 196 -8.41 -10.97 -18.02
C GLU A 196 -9.01 -10.94 -19.44
N GLU A 197 -10.05 -10.13 -19.63
CA GLU A 197 -10.77 -9.97 -20.91
C GLU A 197 -10.18 -8.85 -21.79
N THR A 198 -9.07 -8.24 -21.36
CA THR A 198 -8.35 -7.16 -22.06
C THR A 198 -6.87 -7.49 -22.24
N ASP A 199 -6.23 -6.84 -23.21
CA ASP A 199 -4.81 -7.01 -23.55
C ASP A 199 -3.88 -6.00 -22.86
N LYS A 200 -4.42 -5.15 -21.99
CA LYS A 200 -3.64 -4.16 -21.24
C LYS A 200 -2.51 -4.80 -20.44
N GLY A 201 -1.39 -4.08 -20.34
CA GLY A 201 -0.17 -4.58 -19.74
C GLY A 201 -0.31 -4.95 -18.26
N LEU A 202 0.47 -5.94 -17.82
CA LEU A 202 0.58 -6.35 -16.41
C LEU A 202 1.70 -5.57 -15.72
N ILE A 203 1.39 -4.96 -14.58
CA ILE A 203 2.38 -4.23 -13.79
C ILE A 203 2.81 -5.11 -12.62
N SER A 204 4.12 -5.31 -12.44
CA SER A 204 4.67 -6.16 -11.38
C SER A 204 5.74 -5.41 -10.60
N LEU A 205 5.42 -5.01 -9.37
CA LEU A 205 6.35 -4.33 -8.47
C LEU A 205 6.98 -5.32 -7.49
N SER A 206 8.28 -5.18 -7.20
CA SER A 206 9.00 -6.02 -6.23
C SER A 206 9.45 -5.20 -5.02
N LEU A 207 9.20 -5.70 -3.81
CA LEU A 207 9.63 -5.10 -2.55
C LEU A 207 10.35 -6.13 -1.67
N GLY A 208 11.40 -5.71 -0.95
CA GLY A 208 12.16 -6.54 -0.01
C GLY A 208 13.27 -7.38 -0.65
N CYS A 209 13.37 -8.66 -0.26
CA CYS A 209 14.40 -9.57 -0.76
C CYS A 209 14.37 -9.66 -2.28
N ALA A 210 15.55 -9.72 -2.90
CA ALA A 210 15.67 -9.92 -4.33
C ALA A 210 15.11 -11.29 -4.75
N GLY A 211 14.40 -11.33 -5.87
CA GLY A 211 13.88 -12.53 -6.49
C GLY A 211 14.50 -12.77 -7.87
N LEU A 212 14.66 -14.02 -8.24
CA LEU A 212 14.87 -14.40 -9.64
C LEU A 212 13.50 -14.54 -10.29
N PHE A 213 13.31 -13.84 -11.41
CA PHE A 213 12.12 -13.87 -12.24
C PHE A 213 12.50 -14.41 -13.61
N MET A 214 11.87 -15.50 -14.02
CA MET A 214 12.07 -16.10 -15.33
C MET A 214 10.92 -15.70 -16.24
N ILE A 215 11.22 -15.33 -17.48
CA ILE A 215 10.23 -15.06 -18.52
C ILE A 215 10.68 -15.68 -19.85
N ALA A 216 9.76 -16.33 -20.55
CA ALA A 216 10.01 -16.99 -21.83
C ALA A 216 8.84 -16.72 -22.79
N PRO A 217 9.10 -16.54 -24.10
CA PRO A 217 8.06 -16.35 -25.10
C PRO A 217 7.03 -17.48 -25.10
N SER A 218 5.78 -17.18 -25.45
CA SER A 218 4.73 -18.21 -25.61
C SER A 218 4.94 -19.08 -26.85
N ASP A 219 5.48 -18.49 -27.93
CA ASP A 219 5.70 -19.16 -29.21
C ASP A 219 7.19 -19.40 -29.45
N LEU A 220 7.68 -20.55 -29.00
CA LEU A 220 8.90 -21.13 -29.58
C LEU A 220 8.41 -22.01 -30.74
N SER A 221 8.41 -21.49 -31.97
CA SER A 221 8.06 -22.31 -33.14
C SER A 221 8.92 -23.57 -33.19
N ALA A 222 8.33 -24.70 -33.58
CA ALA A 222 9.06 -25.96 -33.73
C ALA A 222 10.26 -25.84 -34.71
N ASP A 223 10.21 -24.90 -35.66
CA ASP A 223 11.32 -24.59 -36.57
C ASP A 223 12.52 -23.91 -35.87
N SER A 224 12.29 -23.28 -34.70
CA SER A 224 13.33 -22.74 -33.81
C SER A 224 13.97 -23.81 -32.92
N GLN A 225 13.46 -25.04 -32.95
CA GLN A 225 14.06 -26.23 -32.33
C GLN A 225 14.95 -27.01 -33.31
N SER A 226 15.31 -26.41 -34.45
CA SER A 226 16.40 -26.93 -35.26
C SER A 226 17.67 -26.95 -34.42
N GLU A 227 18.22 -28.14 -34.27
CA GLU A 227 19.37 -28.46 -33.44
C GLU A 227 20.54 -27.51 -33.77
N ALA A 228 21.05 -26.80 -32.75
CA ALA A 228 22.23 -25.93 -32.76
C ALA A 228 22.03 -24.39 -32.90
N SER A 229 21.07 -23.79 -32.19
CA SER A 229 21.30 -22.43 -31.68
C SER A 229 21.59 -22.48 -30.18
N ASP A 230 22.81 -22.08 -29.79
CA ASP A 230 23.23 -21.81 -28.39
C ASP A 230 22.51 -20.56 -27.81
N GLU A 231 21.38 -20.17 -28.41
CA GLU A 231 20.66 -18.94 -28.10
C GLU A 231 19.71 -19.13 -26.91
N LYS A 232 19.76 -18.15 -26.01
CA LYS A 232 19.03 -18.17 -24.74
C LYS A 232 17.52 -18.04 -24.98
N GLN A 233 16.76 -19.10 -24.73
CA GLN A 233 15.29 -19.17 -24.94
C GLN A 233 14.44 -18.52 -23.82
N TYR A 234 15.07 -17.92 -22.82
CA TYR A 234 14.40 -17.28 -21.70
C TYR A 234 15.25 -16.12 -21.15
N LEU A 235 14.62 -15.19 -20.45
CA LEU A 235 15.33 -14.23 -19.61
C LEU A 235 15.18 -14.63 -18.15
N LEU A 236 16.27 -14.54 -17.40
CA LEU A 236 16.28 -14.70 -15.95
C LEU A 236 16.76 -13.39 -15.36
N LEU A 237 15.81 -12.63 -14.82
CA LEU A 237 16.01 -11.30 -14.28
C LEU A 237 16.16 -11.42 -12.76
N LYS A 238 17.16 -10.73 -12.19
CA LYS A 238 17.26 -10.54 -10.74
C LYS A 238 16.56 -9.24 -10.38
N LEU A 239 15.36 -9.33 -9.84
CA LEU A 239 14.56 -8.19 -9.40
C LEU A 239 14.86 -7.88 -7.94
N ARG A 240 15.20 -6.62 -7.66
CA ARG A 240 15.48 -6.08 -6.31
C ARG A 240 14.26 -5.29 -5.82
N SER A 241 14.29 -4.90 -4.54
CA SER A 241 13.27 -4.00 -3.99
C SER A 241 13.24 -2.68 -4.77
N GLY A 242 12.05 -2.25 -5.17
CA GLY A 242 11.81 -1.07 -5.99
C GLY A 242 11.75 -1.34 -7.50
N ASP A 243 12.19 -2.51 -7.97
CA ASP A 243 12.12 -2.84 -9.40
C ASP A 243 10.66 -3.08 -9.83
N ALA A 244 10.33 -2.58 -11.03
CA ALA A 244 9.05 -2.81 -11.70
C ALA A 244 9.28 -3.53 -13.04
N ILE A 245 8.42 -4.48 -13.36
CA ILE A 245 8.27 -5.03 -14.71
C ILE A 245 6.89 -4.63 -15.24
N TYR A 246 6.85 -4.12 -16.47
CA TYR A 246 5.61 -3.90 -17.20
C TYR A 246 5.57 -4.84 -18.40
N MET A 247 4.67 -5.82 -18.39
CA MET A 247 4.55 -6.84 -19.44
C MET A 247 3.40 -6.48 -20.38
N THR A 248 3.74 -5.94 -21.55
CA THR A 248 2.81 -5.53 -22.60
C THR A 248 3.01 -6.33 -23.88
N GLN A 249 2.06 -6.23 -24.80
CA GLN A 249 2.15 -6.83 -26.14
C GLN A 249 2.49 -8.32 -26.04
N GLU A 250 3.51 -8.82 -26.73
CA GLU A 250 3.85 -10.25 -26.72
C GLU A 250 4.26 -10.74 -25.33
N SER A 251 4.90 -9.88 -24.52
CA SER A 251 5.30 -10.23 -23.15
C SER A 251 4.13 -10.36 -22.19
N ARG A 252 2.96 -9.76 -22.51
CA ARG A 252 1.70 -9.87 -21.75
C ARG A 252 1.24 -11.31 -21.59
N TYR A 253 1.57 -12.15 -22.57
CA TYR A 253 1.18 -13.55 -22.67
C TYR A 253 2.36 -14.51 -22.46
N ALA A 254 3.54 -14.00 -22.11
CA ALA A 254 4.74 -14.81 -21.93
C ALA A 254 4.60 -15.73 -20.71
N TRP A 255 5.21 -16.91 -20.80
CA TRP A 255 5.39 -17.78 -19.64
C TRP A 255 6.32 -17.11 -18.65
N HIS A 256 5.96 -17.07 -17.38
CA HIS A 256 6.82 -16.49 -16.36
C HIS A 256 6.65 -17.11 -14.98
N GLY A 257 7.65 -16.95 -14.13
CA GLY A 257 7.67 -17.54 -12.78
C GLY A 257 8.77 -16.97 -11.91
N VAL A 258 8.74 -17.34 -10.63
CA VAL A 258 9.71 -16.92 -9.62
C VAL A 258 10.43 -18.16 -9.11
N PRO A 259 11.51 -18.61 -9.77
CA PRO A 259 12.22 -19.83 -9.36
C PRO A 259 12.93 -19.71 -8.01
N LYS A 260 13.24 -18.50 -7.54
CA LYS A 260 13.97 -18.34 -6.28
C LYS A 260 13.83 -16.96 -5.66
N VAL A 261 13.63 -16.92 -4.33
CA VAL A 261 13.87 -15.73 -3.50
C VAL A 261 15.25 -15.85 -2.84
N LEU A 262 16.06 -14.78 -2.93
CA LEU A 262 17.42 -14.74 -2.44
C LEU A 262 17.44 -14.26 -0.98
N LYS A 263 17.80 -15.17 -0.05
CA LYS A 263 17.99 -14.82 1.36
C LYS A 263 19.02 -13.71 1.55
N ASP A 264 18.89 -12.95 2.65
CA ASP A 264 19.86 -11.94 3.08
C ASP A 264 20.12 -10.84 2.02
N THR A 265 19.12 -10.55 1.16
CA THR A 265 19.20 -9.50 0.14
C THR A 265 18.18 -8.38 0.32
N CYS A 266 17.38 -8.40 1.40
CA CYS A 266 16.47 -7.31 1.73
C CYS A 266 17.28 -6.04 2.03
N PRO A 267 17.00 -4.91 1.35
CA PRO A 267 17.75 -3.69 1.57
C PRO A 267 17.57 -3.13 2.98
N SER A 268 18.61 -2.50 3.51
CA SER A 268 18.60 -1.96 4.87
C SER A 268 17.53 -0.89 5.11
N TYR A 269 17.12 -0.15 4.08
CA TYR A 269 16.11 0.91 4.20
C TYR A 269 14.68 0.36 4.37
N ILE A 270 14.42 -0.91 4.05
CA ILE A 270 13.08 -1.51 4.15
C ILE A 270 13.05 -2.73 5.08
N GLN A 271 14.21 -3.29 5.46
CA GLN A 271 14.27 -4.52 6.26
C GLN A 271 13.55 -4.41 7.60
N ASP A 272 13.52 -3.21 8.21
CA ASP A 272 12.90 -2.96 9.51
C ASP A 272 11.40 -2.65 9.42
N TRP A 273 10.89 -2.35 8.22
CA TRP A 273 9.46 -2.18 7.98
C TRP A 273 8.67 -3.42 8.45
N PRO A 274 7.49 -3.26 9.07
CA PRO A 274 6.66 -2.04 9.19
C PRO A 274 6.97 -1.14 10.38
N ALA A 275 7.99 -1.44 11.17
CA ALA A 275 8.32 -0.61 12.32
C ALA A 275 8.70 0.81 11.88
N ARG A 276 8.12 1.80 12.56
CA ARG A 276 8.29 3.24 12.30
C ARG A 276 9.07 3.90 13.43
N ASP A 277 9.61 5.09 13.14
CA ASP A 277 10.40 5.85 14.12
C ASP A 277 9.55 6.42 15.27
N ASP A 278 8.23 6.47 15.10
CA ASP A 278 7.23 6.86 16.11
C ASP A 278 6.78 5.69 17.01
N ASP A 279 7.58 4.61 17.04
CA ASP A 279 7.30 3.32 17.70
C ASP A 279 6.09 2.53 17.16
N THR A 280 5.42 3.01 16.12
CA THR A 280 4.32 2.27 15.48
C THR A 280 4.83 0.97 14.88
N PHE A 281 4.12 -0.13 15.17
CA PHE A 281 4.44 -1.50 14.72
C PHE A 281 5.83 -2.02 15.11
N MET A 282 6.45 -1.49 16.16
CA MET A 282 7.79 -1.91 16.60
C MET A 282 7.92 -3.40 16.93
N GLU A 283 6.85 -4.05 17.40
CA GLU A 283 6.82 -5.50 17.63
C GLU A 283 7.04 -6.33 16.36
N TRP A 284 6.79 -5.73 15.18
CA TRP A 284 6.98 -6.33 13.87
C TRP A 284 8.30 -5.90 13.21
N ARG A 285 9.18 -5.19 13.92
CA ARG A 285 10.48 -4.78 13.39
C ARG A 285 11.24 -5.96 12.80
N GLY A 286 11.74 -5.78 11.58
CA GLY A 286 12.49 -6.82 10.89
C GLY A 286 11.62 -7.84 10.17
N TRP A 287 10.29 -7.68 10.15
CA TRP A 287 9.39 -8.59 9.43
C TRP A 287 9.75 -8.68 7.95
N MET A 288 10.05 -7.55 7.31
CA MET A 288 10.41 -7.50 5.89
C MET A 288 11.80 -8.09 5.59
N LYS A 289 12.69 -8.21 6.58
CA LYS A 289 14.09 -8.68 6.42
C LYS A 289 14.22 -10.00 5.65
N ASN A 290 13.26 -10.90 5.82
CA ASN A 290 13.22 -12.21 5.17
C ASN A 290 12.00 -12.36 4.25
N LYS A 291 11.45 -11.25 3.75
CA LYS A 291 10.26 -11.24 2.90
C LYS A 291 10.57 -10.62 1.55
N ARG A 292 9.90 -11.13 0.52
CA ARG A 292 9.71 -10.47 -0.77
C ARG A 292 8.21 -10.32 -0.98
N ILE A 293 7.75 -9.12 -1.25
CA ILE A 293 6.37 -8.85 -1.65
C ILE A 293 6.37 -8.52 -3.13
N ASN A 294 5.43 -9.09 -3.87
CA ASN A 294 5.19 -8.72 -5.25
C ASN A 294 3.76 -8.25 -5.41
N LEU A 295 3.58 -7.03 -5.89
CA LEU A 295 2.28 -6.50 -6.29
C LEU A 295 2.14 -6.68 -7.81
N ASN A 296 1.27 -7.60 -8.24
CA ASN A 296 0.92 -7.80 -9.64
C ASN A 296 -0.45 -7.16 -9.91
N VAL A 297 -0.49 -6.08 -10.68
CA VAL A 297 -1.69 -5.29 -10.99
C VAL A 297 -2.10 -5.49 -12.44
N ARG A 298 -3.41 -5.54 -12.65
CA ARG A 298 -4.01 -5.80 -13.95
C ARG A 298 -5.34 -5.07 -14.13
N GLN A 299 -5.61 -4.76 -15.37
CA GLN A 299 -6.94 -4.38 -15.84
C GLN A 299 -7.66 -5.68 -16.25
N MET A 300 -8.86 -5.90 -15.74
CA MET A 300 -9.65 -7.10 -16.02
C MET A 300 -10.49 -6.95 -17.28
N ARG A 301 -11.07 -5.77 -17.49
CA ARG A 301 -12.03 -5.45 -18.58
C ARG A 301 -11.83 -3.99 -19.05
N ASP A 302 -12.26 -3.69 -20.27
CA ASP A 302 -12.20 -2.33 -20.85
C ASP A 302 -13.20 -1.34 -20.23
#